data_AF-A0A963W1P6-F1
#
_entry.id   AF-A0A963W1P6-F1
#
_cell.length_a   1.000
_cell.length_b   1.000
_cell.length_c   1.000
_cell.angle_alpha   90.00
_cell.angle_beta   90.00
_cell.angle_gamma   90.00
#
_symmetry.space_group_name_H-M   'P 1'
#
loop_
_entity.id
_entity.type
_entity.pdbx_description
1 polymer ?
#
loop_
_entity_poly.entity_id
_entity_poly.type
_entity_poly.pdbx_seq_one_letter_code
_entity_poly.pdbx_strand_id
1 'polypeptide(L)'
;MATTAEHFQAHADDHHADHDHKPAFFARWFMSTNHKDIGTLYLIFAIFAGLIGGAISGIMRLELAHPGIQYLGAVAQFLDGGKPVDMNGALHLWNVLITAHGLIMVFF
;
A
#
# COMPACT_ATOMS: atom_id res chain seq x y z
N MET A 1 -45.05 -41.40 -40.22
CA MET A 1 -45.28 -42.34 -39.10
C MET A 1 -44.74 -41.66 -37.85
N ALA A 2 -45.60 -41.31 -36.90
CA ALA A 2 -45.25 -40.64 -35.65
C ALA A 2 -45.37 -41.63 -34.47
N THR A 3 -44.40 -41.64 -33.55
CA THR A 3 -44.47 -42.14 -32.15
C THR A 3 -43.39 -41.40 -31.34
N THR A 4 -43.70 -40.31 -30.64
CA THR A 4 -43.90 -40.19 -29.17
C THR A 4 -42.70 -40.52 -28.28
N ALA A 5 -42.34 -39.54 -27.45
CA ALA A 5 -41.27 -39.54 -26.46
C ALA A 5 -41.60 -40.38 -25.21
N GLU A 6 -40.57 -40.95 -24.57
CA GLU A 6 -40.60 -41.26 -23.13
C GLU A 6 -39.24 -40.85 -22.55
N HIS A 7 -39.34 -39.94 -21.60
CA HIS A 7 -38.29 -39.30 -20.83
C HIS A 7 -37.78 -40.27 -19.75
N PHE A 8 -36.55 -40.76 -19.88
CA PHE A 8 -35.87 -41.50 -18.79
C PHE A 8 -34.98 -40.54 -18.01
N GLN A 9 -35.57 -39.89 -17.02
CA GLN A 9 -34.90 -39.13 -15.98
C GLN A 9 -34.34 -40.12 -14.95
N ALA A 10 -33.05 -40.47 -15.07
CA ALA A 10 -32.31 -41.08 -13.98
C ALA A 10 -31.68 -39.95 -13.15
N HIS A 11 -32.36 -39.54 -12.07
CA HIS A 11 -31.75 -38.76 -10.99
C HIS A 11 -30.74 -39.67 -10.26
N ALA A 12 -29.46 -39.51 -10.59
CA ALA A 12 -28.38 -39.86 -9.68
C ALA A 12 -28.01 -38.57 -8.94
N ASP A 13 -28.52 -38.43 -7.72
CA ASP A 13 -28.13 -37.39 -6.77
C ASP A 13 -26.72 -37.68 -6.24
N ASP A 14 -25.70 -37.41 -7.07
CA ASP A 14 -24.33 -37.31 -6.60
C ASP A 14 -24.10 -35.89 -6.08
N HIS A 15 -24.41 -35.71 -4.78
CA HIS A 15 -24.01 -34.56 -3.99
C HIS A 15 -22.48 -34.54 -3.81
N HIS A 16 -21.75 -34.19 -4.87
CA HIS A 16 -20.38 -33.71 -4.73
C HIS A 16 -20.47 -32.29 -4.17
N ALA A 17 -20.29 -32.18 -2.86
CA ALA A 17 -19.94 -30.93 -2.20
C ALA A 17 -18.58 -30.47 -2.75
N ASP A 18 -18.62 -29.78 -3.88
CA ASP A 18 -17.49 -29.07 -4.43
C ASP A 18 -17.16 -27.97 -3.42
N HIS A 19 -16.18 -28.25 -2.57
CA HIS A 19 -15.65 -27.26 -1.66
C HIS A 19 -15.09 -26.14 -2.52
N ASP A 20 -15.86 -25.06 -2.66
CA ASP A 20 -15.55 -23.85 -3.40
C ASP A 20 -14.22 -23.29 -2.88
N HIS A 21 -13.11 -23.75 -3.46
CA HIS A 21 -11.74 -23.37 -3.08
C HIS A 21 -11.46 -21.97 -3.62
N LYS A 22 -12.19 -20.98 -3.13
CA LYS A 22 -11.95 -19.58 -3.44
C LYS A 22 -10.57 -19.26 -2.89
N PRO A 23 -9.58 -18.93 -3.74
CA PRO A 23 -8.24 -18.64 -3.27
C PRO A 23 -8.30 -17.51 -2.26
N ALA A 24 -7.55 -17.65 -1.16
CA ALA A 24 -7.50 -16.66 -0.10
C ALA A 24 -7.30 -15.24 -0.68
N PHE A 25 -7.88 -14.21 -0.06
CA PHE A 25 -7.79 -12.82 -0.52
C PHE A 25 -6.37 -12.41 -0.93
N PHE A 26 -5.36 -12.83 -0.16
CA PHE A 26 -3.96 -12.62 -0.44
C PHE A 26 -3.49 -13.32 -1.72
N ALA A 27 -3.78 -14.61 -1.87
CA ALA A 27 -3.43 -15.39 -3.07
C ALA A 27 -4.14 -14.85 -4.33
N ARG A 28 -5.37 -14.33 -4.18
CA ARG A 28 -6.12 -13.77 -5.31
C ARG A 28 -5.53 -12.44 -5.81
N TRP A 29 -5.01 -11.60 -4.93
CA TRP A 29 -4.50 -10.28 -5.30
C TRP A 29 -2.99 -10.27 -5.52
N PHE A 30 -2.18 -10.77 -4.56
CA PHE A 30 -0.72 -10.70 -4.63
C PHE A 30 -0.10 -11.74 -5.55
N MET A 31 -0.76 -12.89 -5.76
CA MET A 31 -0.30 -13.93 -6.69
C MET A 31 -1.06 -13.88 -8.03
N SER A 32 -1.77 -12.78 -8.32
CA SER A 32 -2.46 -12.60 -9.61
C SER A 32 -1.46 -12.30 -10.73
N THR A 33 -1.63 -12.96 -11.87
CA THR A 33 -0.89 -12.67 -13.11
C THR A 33 -1.65 -11.70 -14.03
N ASN A 34 -2.83 -11.25 -13.62
CA ASN A 34 -3.65 -10.31 -14.39
C ASN A 34 -3.10 -8.89 -14.26
N HIS A 35 -2.81 -8.23 -15.39
CA HIS A 35 -2.26 -6.87 -15.42
C HIS A 35 -3.17 -5.82 -14.76
N LYS A 36 -4.49 -6.07 -14.69
CA LYS A 36 -5.45 -5.15 -14.04
C LYS A 36 -5.33 -5.20 -12.51
N ASP A 37 -5.15 -6.40 -11.97
CA ASP A 37 -5.00 -6.60 -10.52
C ASP A 37 -3.64 -6.06 -10.07
N ILE A 38 -2.58 -6.40 -10.80
CA ILE A 38 -1.23 -5.87 -10.59
C ILE A 38 -1.26 -4.35 -10.67
N GLY A 39 -1.81 -3.76 -11.73
CA GLY A 39 -1.88 -2.31 -11.91
C GLY A 39 -2.66 -1.60 -10.79
N THR A 40 -3.75 -2.19 -10.31
CA THR A 40 -4.54 -1.63 -9.21
C THR A 40 -3.74 -1.64 -7.90
N LEU A 41 -2.98 -2.71 -7.62
CA LEU A 41 -2.10 -2.76 -6.45
C LEU A 41 -1.00 -1.69 -6.51
N TYR A 42 -0.39 -1.48 -7.68
CA TYR A 42 0.61 -0.41 -7.87
C TYR A 42 0.00 0.98 -7.70
N LEU A 43 -1.22 1.21 -8.21
CA LEU A 43 -1.90 2.50 -8.03
C LEU A 43 -2.17 2.79 -6.55
N ILE A 44 -2.67 1.79 -5.82
CA ILE A 44 -2.93 1.91 -4.38
C ILE A 44 -1.62 2.20 -3.64
N PHE A 45 -0.55 1.44 -3.94
CA PHE A 45 0.76 1.66 -3.36
C PHE A 45 1.31 3.07 -3.64
N ALA A 46 1.25 3.53 -4.89
CA ALA A 46 1.71 4.86 -5.30
C ALA A 46 0.93 5.98 -4.61
N ILE A 47 -0.38 5.83 -4.36
CA ILE A 47 -1.16 6.80 -3.58
C ILE A 47 -0.64 6.87 -2.15
N PHE A 48 -0.38 5.73 -1.50
CA PHE A 48 0.17 5.72 -0.14
C PHE A 48 1.59 6.30 -0.09
N ALA A 49 2.46 5.91 -1.02
CA ALA A 49 3.81 6.46 -1.15
C ALA A 49 3.77 7.98 -1.38
N GLY A 50 2.90 8.46 -2.26
CA GLY A 50 2.68 9.88 -2.54
C GLY A 50 2.15 10.66 -1.34
N LEU A 51 1.25 10.09 -0.52
CA LEU A 51 0.79 10.72 0.72
C LEU A 51 1.92 10.86 1.74
N ILE A 52 2.75 9.84 1.90
CA ILE A 52 3.92 9.86 2.80
C ILE A 52 4.95 10.88 2.30
N GLY A 53 5.32 10.81 1.02
CA GLY A 53 6.25 11.75 0.40
C GLY A 53 5.73 13.20 0.46
N GLY A 54 4.43 13.40 0.27
CA GLY A 54 3.75 14.68 0.40
C GLY A 54 3.77 15.23 1.82
N ALA A 55 3.54 14.38 2.83
CA ALA A 55 3.63 14.77 4.24
C ALA A 55 5.05 15.23 4.62
N ILE A 56 6.08 14.50 4.17
CA ILE A 56 7.49 14.90 4.37
C ILE A 56 7.77 16.25 3.69
N SER A 57 7.24 16.46 2.47
CA SER A 57 7.32 17.75 1.78
C SER A 57 6.69 18.88 2.58
N GLY A 58 5.52 18.64 3.19
CA GLY A 58 4.83 19.59 4.05
C GLY A 58 5.68 19.98 5.27
N ILE A 59 6.27 19.00 5.95
CA ILE A 59 7.17 19.22 7.09
C ILE A 59 8.38 20.09 6.70
N MET A 60 9.02 19.78 5.56
CA MET A 60 10.16 20.57 5.08
C MET A 60 9.76 22.03 4.80
N ARG A 61 8.58 22.27 4.22
CA ARG A 61 8.10 23.63 3.98
C ARG A 61 7.80 24.39 5.27
N LEU A 62 7.28 23.70 6.29
CA LEU A 62 7.05 24.30 7.61
C LEU A 62 8.36 24.68 8.30
N GLU A 63 9.40 23.84 8.18
CA GLU A 63 10.73 24.15 8.71
C GLU A 63 11.35 25.37 8.02
N LEU A 64 11.14 25.55 6.71
CA LEU A 64 11.67 26.69 5.96
C LEU A 64 10.87 27.98 6.11
N ALA A 65 9.69 27.96 6.76
CA ALA A 65 8.82 29.12 6.85
C ALA A 65 9.43 30.27 7.67
N HIS A 66 10.27 29.95 8.65
CA HIS A 66 10.96 30.94 9.49
C HIS A 66 12.41 30.51 9.74
N PRO A 67 13.37 31.44 9.83
CA PRO A 67 14.76 31.10 10.09
C PRO A 67 14.95 30.52 11.50
N GLY A 68 15.65 29.39 11.60
CA GLY A 68 15.94 28.66 12.84
C GLY A 68 15.37 27.24 12.83
N ILE A 69 15.90 26.36 13.69
CA ILE A 69 15.39 24.99 13.83
C ILE A 69 14.16 25.01 14.74
N GLN A 70 12.97 24.70 14.21
CA GLN A 70 11.70 24.89 14.92
C GLN A 70 10.90 23.58 15.05
N TYR A 71 10.64 22.90 13.94
CA TYR A 71 9.78 21.71 13.89
C TYR A 71 10.61 20.42 13.79
N LEU A 72 11.84 20.49 13.28
CA LEU A 72 12.77 19.37 13.23
C LEU A 72 13.00 18.71 14.59
N GLY A 73 12.99 19.46 15.69
CA GLY A 73 13.10 18.91 17.05
C GLY A 73 11.90 18.02 17.42
N ALA A 74 10.68 18.46 17.09
CA ALA A 74 9.46 17.71 17.33
C ALA A 74 9.33 16.49 16.39
N VAL A 75 9.71 16.65 15.12
CA VAL A 75 9.71 15.58 14.11
C VAL A 75 10.76 14.52 14.45
N ALA A 76 11.94 14.93 14.90
CA ALA A 76 12.97 14.02 15.38
C ALA A 76 12.51 13.26 16.62
N GLN A 77 11.84 13.93 17.56
CA GLN A 77 11.31 13.29 18.74
C GLN A 77 10.22 12.26 18.39
N PHE A 78 9.40 12.53 17.37
CA PHE A 78 8.43 11.57 16.85
C PHE A 78 9.09 10.37 16.17
N LEU A 79 10.18 10.58 15.42
CA LEU A 79 10.86 9.52 14.65
C LEU A 79 11.86 8.69 15.47
N ASP A 80 12.56 9.27 16.44
CA ASP A 80 13.60 8.61 17.26
C ASP A 80 13.08 8.09 18.61
N GLY A 81 11.75 7.95 18.73
CA GLY A 81 11.12 7.33 19.89
C GLY A 81 11.17 8.17 21.17
N GLY A 82 11.04 9.50 21.05
CA GLY A 82 10.90 10.41 22.19
C GLY A 82 12.21 11.01 22.70
N LYS A 83 13.36 10.66 22.12
CA LYS A 83 14.66 11.16 22.56
C LYS A 83 14.89 12.59 22.07
N PRO A 84 15.42 13.49 22.93
CA PRO A 84 15.83 14.81 22.49
C PRO A 84 17.04 14.66 21.55
N VAL A 85 16.92 15.17 20.33
CA VAL A 85 18.04 15.26 19.39
C VAL A 85 18.86 16.51 19.68
N ASP A 86 20.19 16.36 19.66
CA ASP A 86 21.09 17.50 19.64
C ASP A 86 21.02 18.22 18.27
N MET A 87 21.56 19.44 18.20
CA MET A 87 21.59 20.26 16.98
C MET A 87 22.18 19.51 15.76
N ASN A 88 23.25 18.73 15.95
CA ASN A 88 23.85 17.91 14.90
C ASN A 88 22.93 16.76 14.47
N GLY A 89 22.19 16.17 15.42
CA GLY A 89 21.15 15.18 15.13
C GLY A 89 20.01 15.76 14.28
N ALA A 90 19.57 16.98 14.57
CA ALA A 90 18.55 17.67 13.77
C ALA A 90 19.03 17.99 12.34
N LEU A 91 20.29 18.43 12.19
CA LEU A 91 20.89 18.67 10.88
C LEU A 91 21.07 17.38 10.07
N HIS A 92 21.44 16.27 10.72
CA HIS A 92 21.48 14.97 10.06
C HIS A 92 20.08 14.52 9.62
N LEU A 93 19.08 14.66 10.49
CA LEU A 93 17.70 14.32 10.17
C LEU A 93 17.19 15.12 8.95
N TRP A 94 17.56 16.39 8.82
CA TRP A 94 17.24 17.19 7.64
C TRP A 94 17.69 16.53 6.35
N ASN A 95 18.94 16.06 6.31
CA ASN A 95 19.49 15.34 5.15
C ASN A 95 18.71 14.04 4.88
N VAL A 96 18.38 13.29 5.94
CA VAL A 96 17.59 12.05 5.82
C VAL A 96 16.18 12.33 5.30
N LEU A 97 15.51 13.38 5.77
CA LEU A 97 14.15 13.73 5.33
C LEU A 97 14.12 14.16 3.86
N ILE A 98 15.09 14.98 3.41
CA ILE A 98 15.18 15.39 2.00
C ILE A 98 15.42 14.19 1.10
N THR A 99 16.39 13.36 1.46
CA THR A 99 16.74 12.17 0.66
C THR A 99 15.60 11.17 0.64
N ALA A 100 14.94 10.93 1.77
CA ALA A 100 13.75 10.07 1.85
C ALA A 100 12.60 10.62 1.00
N HIS A 101 12.32 11.92 1.04
CA HIS A 101 11.30 12.54 0.19
C HIS A 101 11.58 12.33 -1.29
N GLY A 102 12.80 12.62 -1.73
CA GLY A 102 13.19 12.46 -3.13
C GLY A 102 13.14 11.00 -3.57
N LEU A 103 13.62 10.07 -2.74
CA LEU A 103 13.62 8.65 -3.06
C LEU A 103 12.19 8.10 -3.15
N ILE A 104 11.31 8.46 -2.19
CA ILE A 104 9.91 8.03 -2.19
C ILE A 104 9.16 8.55 -3.41
N MET A 105 9.31 9.83 -3.76
CA MET A 105 8.54 10.41 -4.87
C MET A 105 8.98 9.95 -6.26
N VAL A 106 10.24 9.53 -6.42
CA VAL A 106 10.79 9.14 -7.73
C VAL A 106 10.72 7.64 -7.97
N PHE A 107 10.92 6.83 -6.93
CA PHE A 107 11.08 5.37 -7.08
C PHE A 107 9.89 4.54 -6.61
N PHE A 108 8.96 5.10 -5.84
CA PHE A 108 7.85 4.37 -5.21
C PHE A 108 6.49 5.02 -5.52
#